data_AF-A0A2V7PY65-F1
#
_entry.id   AF-A0A2V7PY65-F1
#
_cell.length_a   1.000
_cell.length_b   1.000
_cell.length_c   1.000
_cell.angle_alpha   90.00
_cell.angle_beta   90.00
_cell.angle_gamma   90.00
#
_symmetry.space_group_name_H-M   'P 1'
#
loop_
_entity.id
_entity.type
_entity.pdbx_description
1 polymer ?
#
loop_
_entity_poly.entity_id
_entity_poly.type
_entity_poly.pdbx_seq_one_letter_code
_entity_poly.pdbx_strand_id
1 'polypeptide(L)'
;MPRSFPVPPALVLSLLAAAALPRATSAQAPGDKLDPLLRPLLDPAVVARIERTPRIAALGSALRRPLANVIVLRREPGQTQTLVDVFVSVTGPAPNLIEALGGRVVARAGSLLGARVPLSALAALRADGRVRYVQAARRVKLTNDLAMQDIRASQVRTVSNGTFTGATGSGVIVGVFDTGIDWSHPDFQNPDGTTRILYIWDLTTTGTAPGTIGGVDFTGGNECSAAVINTRSCTEHDIAGHGSHVAGIAAGDGSAGSAFQYAGVAPEADIISVKGGDFGFSTLDIITGIQYIFARADQLRRPAVVNLSLGTLFGPHDGTESEEQAIDSISGPGHIVVIAAGNDGSNPTATTGNTPTFLVHATRTLAAVGDTAQIAVSVPAYTPDAGDLNDAMLFSMWYDGRDSITVTVQRPDGSTFFRRTGDPIDSSDAPQGRIFI
;
A
#
# COMPACT_ATOMS: atom_id res chain seq x y z
N MET A 1 -13.29 -48.70 5.12
CA MET A 1 -13.03 -48.45 3.69
C MET A 1 -12.95 -46.95 3.46
N PRO A 2 -11.76 -46.35 3.48
CA PRO A 2 -11.57 -44.96 3.10
C PRO A 2 -11.42 -44.87 1.58
N ARG A 3 -12.30 -44.12 0.91
CA ARG A 3 -12.16 -43.81 -0.53
C ARG A 3 -11.26 -42.59 -0.66
N SER A 4 -9.99 -42.86 -0.95
CA SER A 4 -9.02 -41.90 -1.48
C SER A 4 -9.39 -41.55 -2.92
N PHE A 5 -9.65 -40.27 -3.21
CA PHE A 5 -9.67 -39.76 -4.58
C PHE A 5 -8.29 -39.16 -4.91
N PRO A 6 -7.61 -39.61 -5.99
CA PRO A 6 -6.40 -38.95 -6.45
C PRO A 6 -6.80 -37.70 -7.25
N VAL A 7 -6.43 -36.52 -6.76
CA VAL A 7 -6.41 -35.29 -7.56
C VAL A 7 -5.12 -35.32 -8.38
N PRO A 8 -5.17 -35.22 -9.71
CA PRO A 8 -3.96 -35.16 -10.51
C PRO A 8 -3.25 -33.83 -10.27
N PRO A 9 -1.90 -33.79 -10.17
CA PRO A 9 -1.19 -32.53 -10.16
C PRO A 9 -1.37 -31.88 -11.54
N ALA A 10 -2.07 -30.75 -11.58
CA ALA A 10 -1.99 -29.85 -12.72
C ALA A 10 -0.56 -29.29 -12.74
N LEU A 11 0.27 -29.91 -13.59
CA LEU A 11 1.59 -29.45 -13.95
C LEU A 11 1.44 -28.08 -14.65
N VAL A 12 1.52 -26.98 -13.90
CA VAL A 12 1.73 -25.66 -14.50
C VAL A 12 3.20 -25.64 -14.91
N LEU A 13 3.44 -25.86 -16.20
CA LEU A 13 4.74 -25.78 -16.83
C LEU A 13 5.14 -24.30 -16.91
N SER A 14 5.76 -23.78 -15.85
CA SER A 14 6.45 -22.49 -15.85
C SER A 14 7.73 -22.63 -16.68
N LEU A 15 7.63 -22.48 -18.00
CA LEU A 15 8.80 -22.32 -18.87
C LEU A 15 9.40 -20.93 -18.63
N LEU A 16 10.21 -20.80 -17.58
CA LEU A 16 11.23 -19.76 -17.45
C LEU A 16 12.41 -20.17 -18.33
N ALA A 17 12.22 -20.07 -19.65
CA ALA A 17 13.33 -20.02 -20.58
C ALA A 17 13.92 -18.62 -20.49
N ALA A 18 14.99 -18.47 -19.70
CA ALA A 18 15.95 -17.39 -19.86
C ALA A 18 16.75 -17.61 -21.15
N ALA A 19 16.06 -17.54 -22.29
CA ALA A 19 16.72 -17.20 -23.54
C ALA A 19 16.97 -15.70 -23.47
N ALA A 20 18.22 -15.27 -23.62
CA ALA A 20 18.52 -13.88 -23.92
C ALA A 20 17.60 -13.47 -25.08
N LEU A 21 16.57 -12.67 -24.78
CA LEU A 21 15.65 -12.17 -25.78
C LEU A 21 16.53 -11.51 -26.83
N PRO A 22 16.45 -11.89 -28.12
CA PRO A 22 17.07 -11.08 -29.15
C PRO A 22 16.54 -9.67 -28.95
N ARG A 23 17.46 -8.69 -28.90
CA ARG A 23 17.16 -7.24 -28.87
C ARG A 23 15.82 -7.03 -29.52
N ALA A 24 14.83 -6.57 -28.74
CA ALA A 24 13.44 -6.44 -29.13
C ALA A 24 13.36 -6.22 -30.64
N THR A 25 12.89 -7.23 -31.38
CA THR A 25 12.47 -7.02 -32.76
C THR A 25 11.50 -5.86 -32.68
N SER A 26 11.95 -4.68 -33.10
CA SER A 26 11.13 -3.49 -33.07
C SER A 26 9.84 -3.87 -33.76
N ALA A 27 8.72 -3.68 -33.08
CA ALA A 27 7.42 -3.82 -33.72
C ALA A 27 7.52 -3.05 -35.04
N GLN A 28 7.27 -3.76 -36.14
CA GLN A 28 7.43 -3.21 -37.49
C GLN A 28 6.76 -1.85 -37.51
N ALA A 29 7.50 -0.81 -37.91
CA ALA A 29 7.00 0.56 -37.86
C ALA A 29 5.62 0.58 -38.55
N PRO A 30 4.55 0.97 -37.85
CA PRO A 30 3.22 0.89 -38.42
C PRO A 30 3.21 1.68 -39.73
N GLY A 31 2.63 1.11 -40.79
CA GLY A 31 2.56 1.76 -42.10
C GLY A 31 1.80 3.10 -42.11
N ASP A 32 1.20 3.45 -40.97
CA ASP A 32 0.56 4.72 -40.68
C ASP A 32 1.07 5.25 -39.34
N LYS A 33 1.40 6.54 -39.29
CA LYS A 33 1.87 7.24 -38.09
C LYS A 33 0.76 7.45 -37.05
N LEU A 34 -0.50 7.17 -37.39
CA LEU A 34 -1.64 7.34 -36.50
C LEU A 34 -2.16 5.99 -35.97
N ASP A 35 -2.30 5.90 -34.63
CA ASP A 35 -2.91 4.78 -33.94
C ASP A 35 -4.29 4.45 -34.54
N PRO A 36 -4.56 3.18 -34.89
CA PRO A 36 -5.86 2.75 -35.40
C PRO A 36 -7.05 3.25 -34.56
N LEU A 37 -6.89 3.41 -33.25
CA LEU A 37 -7.93 3.95 -32.37
C LEU A 37 -8.30 5.40 -32.68
N LEU A 38 -7.35 6.20 -33.18
CA LEU A 38 -7.57 7.62 -33.50
C LEU A 38 -8.11 7.84 -34.92
N ARG A 39 -7.96 6.88 -35.83
CA ARG A 39 -8.36 7.05 -37.24
C ARG A 39 -9.85 7.40 -37.44
N PRO A 40 -10.80 6.83 -36.67
CA PRO A 40 -12.20 7.24 -36.76
C PRO A 40 -12.44 8.71 -36.41
N LEU A 41 -11.53 9.36 -35.67
CA LEU A 41 -11.60 10.79 -35.38
C LEU A 41 -11.16 11.66 -36.56
N LEU A 42 -10.68 11.08 -37.66
CA LEU A 42 -10.45 11.78 -38.93
C LEU A 42 -11.74 11.88 -39.78
N ASP A 43 -12.79 11.12 -39.45
CA ASP A 43 -14.07 11.15 -40.17
C ASP A 43 -14.89 12.37 -39.72
N PRO A 44 -15.21 13.33 -40.62
CA PRO A 44 -16.00 14.51 -40.28
C PRO A 44 -17.37 14.20 -39.67
N ALA A 45 -18.00 13.09 -40.05
CA ALA A 45 -19.29 12.69 -39.49
C ALA A 45 -19.17 12.22 -38.03
N VAL A 46 -18.04 11.60 -37.67
CA VAL A 46 -17.72 11.22 -36.29
C VAL A 46 -17.42 12.47 -35.47
N VAL A 47 -16.58 13.37 -36.00
CA VAL A 47 -16.24 14.64 -35.33
C VAL A 47 -17.48 15.49 -35.08
N ALA A 48 -18.34 15.67 -36.08
CA ALA A 48 -19.58 16.44 -35.94
C ALA A 48 -20.51 15.85 -34.86
N ARG A 49 -20.56 14.52 -34.71
CA ARG A 49 -21.35 13.86 -33.66
C ARG A 49 -20.77 14.11 -32.26
N ILE A 50 -19.44 14.10 -32.13
CA ILE A 50 -18.75 14.43 -30.88
C ILE A 50 -18.99 15.90 -30.50
N GLU A 51 -18.84 16.82 -31.45
CA GLU A 51 -18.99 18.26 -31.22
C GLU A 51 -20.43 18.62 -30.82
N ARG A 52 -21.43 17.96 -31.40
CA ARG A 52 -22.84 18.11 -31.02
C ARG A 52 -23.19 17.49 -29.66
N THR A 53 -22.31 16.71 -29.06
CA THR A 53 -22.56 16.09 -27.74
C THR A 53 -22.35 17.13 -26.63
N PRO A 54 -23.40 17.48 -25.87
CA PRO A 54 -23.37 18.65 -24.98
C PRO A 54 -22.63 18.36 -23.66
N ARG A 55 -22.75 17.14 -23.12
CA ARG A 55 -22.16 16.76 -21.83
C ARG A 55 -20.79 16.11 -22.02
N ILE A 56 -19.79 16.59 -21.26
CA ILE A 56 -18.42 16.05 -21.26
C ILE A 56 -18.42 14.54 -20.96
N ALA A 57 -19.21 14.11 -19.96
CA ALA A 57 -19.35 12.70 -19.58
C ALA A 57 -19.92 11.82 -20.72
N ALA A 58 -20.64 12.42 -21.68
CA ALA A 58 -21.25 11.71 -22.80
C ALA A 58 -20.38 11.74 -24.08
N LEU A 59 -19.24 12.44 -24.11
CA LEU A 59 -18.39 12.52 -25.32
C LEU A 59 -17.99 11.12 -25.84
N GLY A 60 -17.78 10.17 -24.92
CA GLY A 60 -17.50 8.78 -25.26
C GLY A 60 -18.63 8.10 -26.03
N SER A 61 -19.91 8.42 -25.76
CA SER A 61 -21.05 7.79 -26.45
C SER A 61 -21.21 8.21 -27.90
N ALA A 62 -20.54 9.29 -28.33
CA ALA A 62 -20.44 9.65 -29.74
C ALA A 62 -19.50 8.70 -30.51
N LEU A 63 -18.72 7.86 -29.84
CA LEU A 63 -17.88 6.83 -30.45
C LEU A 63 -18.59 5.47 -30.39
N ARG A 64 -18.41 4.64 -31.43
CA ARG A 64 -18.87 3.24 -31.38
C ARG A 64 -17.99 2.44 -30.42
N ARG A 65 -18.56 1.47 -29.72
CA ARG A 65 -17.78 0.51 -28.93
C ARG A 65 -16.81 -0.25 -29.86
N PRO A 66 -15.56 -0.51 -29.43
CA PRO A 66 -15.03 -0.31 -28.08
C PRO A 66 -14.43 1.09 -27.80
N LEU A 67 -14.32 1.97 -28.81
CA LEU A 67 -13.57 3.24 -28.71
C LEU A 67 -14.09 4.18 -27.62
N ALA A 68 -15.40 4.18 -27.37
CA ALA A 68 -16.07 4.92 -26.30
C ALA A 68 -15.45 4.69 -24.90
N ASN A 69 -14.90 3.49 -24.67
CA ASN A 69 -14.34 3.09 -23.38
C ASN A 69 -12.81 3.23 -23.33
N VAL A 70 -12.17 3.53 -24.46
CA VAL A 70 -10.72 3.52 -24.58
C VAL A 70 -10.17 4.92 -24.81
N ILE A 71 -10.76 5.69 -25.73
CA ILE A 71 -10.27 7.03 -26.08
C ILE A 71 -10.66 8.05 -25.01
N VAL A 72 -9.71 8.89 -24.63
CA VAL A 72 -9.93 10.01 -23.71
C VAL A 72 -10.23 11.28 -24.51
N LEU A 73 -11.52 11.62 -24.59
CA LEU A 73 -11.98 12.92 -25.07
C LEU A 73 -12.22 13.87 -23.89
N ARG A 74 -11.84 15.14 -24.06
CA ARG A 74 -12.00 16.19 -23.04
C ARG A 74 -12.58 17.45 -23.66
N ARG A 75 -13.23 18.24 -22.81
CA ARG A 75 -13.60 19.64 -23.09
C ARG A 75 -13.37 20.39 -21.79
N GLU A 76 -12.54 21.43 -21.82
CA GLU A 76 -12.24 22.20 -20.60
C GLU A 76 -13.44 23.12 -20.26
N PRO A 77 -13.69 23.43 -18.97
CA PRO A 77 -14.77 24.32 -18.58
C PRO A 77 -14.70 25.66 -19.33
N GLY A 78 -15.83 26.10 -19.90
CA GLY A 78 -15.90 27.34 -20.69
C GLY A 78 -15.34 27.24 -22.11
N GLN A 79 -14.80 26.08 -22.53
CA GLN A 79 -14.30 25.85 -23.89
C GLN A 79 -15.29 25.03 -24.71
N THR A 80 -15.43 25.36 -25.99
CA THR A 80 -16.28 24.61 -26.95
C THR A 80 -15.50 23.51 -27.68
N GLN A 81 -14.19 23.67 -27.81
CA GLN A 81 -13.32 22.74 -28.52
C GLN A 81 -13.18 21.42 -27.76
N THR A 82 -13.34 20.32 -28.49
CA THR A 82 -13.10 18.98 -27.96
C THR A 82 -11.66 18.57 -28.24
N LEU A 83 -10.95 18.14 -27.20
CA LEU A 83 -9.58 17.66 -27.25
C LEU A 83 -9.54 16.15 -27.13
N VAL A 84 -8.51 15.54 -27.70
CA VAL A 84 -8.13 14.14 -27.48
C VAL A 84 -6.76 14.10 -26.82
N ASP A 85 -6.63 13.26 -25.80
CA ASP A 85 -5.34 13.02 -25.15
C ASP A 85 -4.52 12.03 -26.00
N VAL A 86 -3.28 12.39 -26.32
CA VAL A 86 -2.38 11.60 -27.17
C VAL A 86 -0.96 11.59 -26.62
N PHE A 87 -0.20 10.56 -26.98
CA PHE A 87 1.26 10.57 -26.90
C PHE A 87 1.82 10.73 -28.31
N VAL A 88 2.60 11.79 -28.54
CA VAL A 88 3.24 12.08 -29.83
C VAL A 88 4.73 11.78 -29.71
N SER A 89 5.17 10.76 -30.43
CA SER A 89 6.58 10.41 -30.53
C SER A 89 7.23 11.19 -31.66
N VAL A 90 8.33 11.90 -31.39
CA VAL A 90 9.02 12.75 -32.37
C VAL A 90 10.43 12.23 -32.68
N THR A 91 10.99 12.60 -33.84
CA THR A 91 12.33 12.16 -34.29
C THR A 91 13.46 13.10 -33.85
N GLY A 92 13.14 14.26 -33.26
CA GLY A 92 14.10 15.25 -32.78
C GLY A 92 13.41 16.41 -32.05
N PRO A 93 14.11 17.53 -31.78
CA PRO A 93 13.51 18.71 -31.19
C PRO A 93 12.32 19.22 -32.01
N ALA A 94 11.14 19.25 -31.40
CA ALA A 94 9.90 19.71 -32.02
C ALA A 94 9.30 20.87 -31.19
N PRO A 95 9.99 22.03 -31.12
CA PRO A 95 9.50 23.16 -30.35
C PRO A 95 8.15 23.60 -30.89
N ASN A 96 7.20 23.82 -30.00
CA ASN A 96 5.88 24.38 -30.29
C ASN A 96 5.05 23.62 -31.34
N LEU A 97 5.41 22.38 -31.71
CA LEU A 97 4.67 21.58 -32.71
C LEU A 97 3.20 21.39 -32.31
N ILE A 98 2.99 21.04 -31.04
CA ILE A 98 1.65 20.76 -30.49
C ILE A 98 0.88 22.07 -30.33
N GLU A 99 1.54 23.09 -29.81
CA GLU A 99 0.98 24.42 -29.55
C GLU A 99 0.56 25.13 -30.84
N ALA A 100 1.35 25.01 -31.91
CA ALA A 100 1.02 25.57 -33.23
C ALA A 100 -0.25 24.95 -33.85
N LEU A 101 -0.64 23.75 -33.41
CA LEU A 101 -1.86 23.07 -33.84
C LEU A 101 -3.03 23.32 -32.87
N GLY A 102 -2.90 24.27 -31.95
CA GLY A 102 -3.90 24.58 -30.93
C GLY A 102 -3.97 23.53 -29.81
N GLY A 103 -2.99 22.64 -29.71
CA GLY A 103 -2.85 21.69 -28.62
C GLY A 103 -2.01 22.24 -27.47
N ARG A 104 -1.86 21.42 -26.42
CA ARG A 104 -1.00 21.71 -25.27
C ARG A 104 -0.22 20.48 -24.87
N VAL A 105 1.10 20.63 -24.70
CA VAL A 105 1.93 19.59 -24.06
C VAL A 105 1.68 19.59 -22.56
N VAL A 106 1.36 18.43 -22.00
CA VAL A 106 1.12 18.20 -20.57
C VAL A 106 2.20 17.34 -19.91
N ALA A 107 2.99 16.60 -20.70
CA ALA A 107 4.10 15.80 -20.20
C ALA A 107 5.21 15.69 -21.25
N ARG A 108 6.47 15.62 -20.82
CA ARG A 108 7.64 15.39 -21.69
C ARG A 108 8.48 14.25 -21.10
N ALA A 109 8.70 13.21 -21.90
CA ALA A 109 9.55 12.08 -21.56
C ALA A 109 10.47 11.75 -22.74
N GLY A 110 11.65 12.36 -22.77
CA GLY A 110 12.58 12.26 -23.90
C GLY A 110 11.93 12.68 -25.22
N SER A 111 11.84 11.76 -26.18
CA SER A 111 11.21 11.99 -27.49
C SER A 111 9.69 11.80 -27.52
N LEU A 112 9.05 11.62 -26.35
CA LEU A 112 7.61 11.45 -26.22
C LEU A 112 6.98 12.71 -25.60
N LEU A 113 5.99 13.26 -26.30
CA LEU A 113 5.17 14.38 -25.84
C LEU A 113 3.79 13.83 -25.44
N GLY A 114 3.44 13.90 -24.16
CA GLY A 114 2.05 13.74 -23.74
C GLY A 114 1.32 15.05 -24.01
N ALA A 115 0.26 15.03 -24.81
CA ALA A 115 -0.41 16.23 -25.27
C ALA A 115 -1.94 16.09 -25.27
N ARG A 116 -2.62 17.22 -25.11
CA ARG A 116 -4.05 17.37 -25.41
C ARG A 116 -4.17 18.14 -26.71
N VAL A 117 -4.78 17.56 -27.73
CA VAL A 117 -4.84 18.19 -29.06
C VAL A 117 -6.27 18.28 -29.57
N PRO A 118 -6.63 19.34 -30.32
CA PRO A 118 -7.89 19.38 -31.04
C PRO A 118 -8.03 18.18 -31.98
N LEU A 119 -9.26 17.69 -32.19
CA LEU A 119 -9.51 16.60 -33.14
C LEU A 119 -8.98 16.94 -34.55
N SER A 120 -9.06 18.21 -34.95
CA SER A 120 -8.55 18.73 -36.22
C SER A 120 -7.01 18.62 -36.36
N ALA A 121 -6.27 18.55 -35.26
CA ALA A 121 -4.81 18.46 -35.27
C ALA A 121 -4.31 17.06 -35.67
N LEU A 122 -5.14 16.01 -35.59
CA LEU A 122 -4.72 14.63 -35.84
C LEU A 122 -4.21 14.42 -37.27
N ALA A 123 -4.85 15.05 -38.26
CA ALA A 123 -4.42 14.97 -39.66
C ALA A 123 -3.05 15.65 -39.88
N ALA A 124 -2.85 16.81 -39.26
CA ALA A 124 -1.58 17.55 -39.35
C ALA A 124 -0.44 16.80 -38.65
N LEU A 125 -0.69 16.25 -37.46
CA LEU A 125 0.29 15.43 -36.74
C LEU A 125 0.65 14.16 -37.51
N ARG A 126 -0.31 13.51 -38.16
CA ARG A 126 -0.07 12.33 -39.01
C ARG A 126 0.81 12.66 -40.22
N ALA A 127 0.71 13.87 -40.78
CA ALA A 127 1.48 14.30 -41.95
C ALA A 127 2.86 14.87 -41.61
N ASP A 128 3.08 15.34 -40.37
CA ASP A 128 4.32 16.02 -40.00
C ASP A 128 5.55 15.08 -40.07
N GLY A 129 6.62 15.53 -40.73
CA GLY A 129 7.86 14.78 -40.91
C GLY A 129 8.62 14.53 -39.60
N ARG A 130 8.42 15.38 -38.58
CA ARG A 130 9.04 15.27 -37.25
C ARG A 130 8.30 14.28 -36.36
N VAL A 131 7.04 13.97 -36.67
CA VAL A 131 6.24 12.99 -35.93
C VAL A 131 6.56 11.59 -36.46
N ARG A 132 6.92 10.72 -35.52
CA ARG A 132 7.15 9.29 -35.75
C ARG A 132 5.86 8.49 -35.58
N TYR A 133 5.11 8.79 -34.52
CA TYR A 133 3.86 8.11 -34.20
C TYR A 133 2.98 8.94 -33.26
N VAL A 134 1.67 8.83 -33.41
CA VAL A 134 0.66 9.43 -32.53
C VAL A 134 -0.18 8.30 -31.95
N GLN A 135 -0.01 8.07 -30.65
CA GLN A 135 -0.74 7.05 -29.90
C GLN A 135 -1.87 7.68 -29.10
N ALA A 136 -3.04 7.03 -29.04
CA ALA A 136 -4.11 7.47 -28.14
C ALA A 136 -3.67 7.27 -26.67
N ALA A 137 -3.86 8.29 -25.83
CA ALA A 137 -3.91 8.05 -24.39
C ALA A 137 -5.19 7.26 -24.07
N ARG A 138 -5.07 6.28 -23.19
CA ARG A 138 -6.13 5.28 -22.95
C ARG A 138 -6.71 5.44 -21.57
N ARG A 139 -8.01 5.19 -21.45
CA ARG A 139 -8.64 4.99 -20.14
C ARG A 139 -8.09 3.70 -19.51
N VAL A 140 -7.69 3.81 -18.26
CA VAL A 140 -7.44 2.66 -17.39
C VAL A 140 -8.64 2.45 -16.49
N LYS A 141 -8.83 1.22 -16.01
CA LYS A 141 -9.86 0.89 -15.02
C LYS A 141 -9.23 0.72 -13.65
N LEU A 142 -10.01 0.95 -12.61
CA LEU A 142 -9.66 0.54 -11.25
C LEU A 142 -9.65 -1.00 -11.17
N THR A 143 -8.76 -1.58 -10.37
CA THR A 143 -8.52 -3.04 -10.32
C THR A 143 -8.36 -3.59 -8.89
N ASN A 144 -9.10 -3.07 -7.91
CA ASN A 144 -9.02 -3.50 -6.51
C ASN A 144 -10.33 -4.18 -6.02
N ASP A 145 -10.95 -4.99 -6.86
CA ASP A 145 -12.30 -5.56 -6.66
C ASP A 145 -12.34 -7.10 -6.61
N LEU A 146 -11.17 -7.77 -6.63
CA LEU A 146 -11.07 -9.23 -6.68
C LEU A 146 -10.62 -9.88 -5.36
N ALA A 147 -9.98 -9.14 -4.45
CA ALA A 147 -9.42 -9.71 -3.22
C ALA A 147 -10.47 -10.48 -2.39
N MET A 148 -11.71 -9.95 -2.29
CA MET A 148 -12.82 -10.60 -1.59
C MET A 148 -13.23 -11.93 -2.21
N GLN A 149 -13.05 -12.09 -3.53
CA GLN A 149 -13.31 -13.35 -4.23
C GLN A 149 -12.21 -14.36 -3.94
N ASP A 150 -10.94 -13.91 -3.94
CA ASP A 150 -9.78 -14.77 -3.70
C ASP A 150 -9.78 -15.35 -2.28
N ILE A 151 -10.10 -14.53 -1.28
CA ILE A 151 -10.25 -15.00 0.12
C ILE A 151 -11.60 -15.69 0.38
N ARG A 152 -12.46 -15.80 -0.63
CA ARG A 152 -13.79 -16.44 -0.57
C ARG A 152 -14.75 -15.82 0.45
N ALA A 153 -14.60 -14.53 0.77
CA ALA A 153 -15.51 -13.81 1.67
C ALA A 153 -16.97 -13.83 1.14
N SER A 154 -17.14 -13.82 -0.19
CA SER A 154 -18.44 -13.94 -0.86
C SER A 154 -19.16 -15.28 -0.64
N GLN A 155 -18.49 -16.30 -0.09
CA GLN A 155 -19.12 -17.58 0.25
C GLN A 155 -19.77 -17.57 1.64
N VAL A 156 -19.32 -16.69 2.53
CA VAL A 156 -19.81 -16.61 3.91
C VAL A 156 -20.72 -15.41 4.15
N ARG A 157 -20.72 -14.41 3.26
CA ARG A 157 -21.67 -13.30 3.24
C ARG A 157 -22.17 -12.96 1.84
N THR A 158 -23.37 -12.41 1.75
CA THR A 158 -23.94 -11.84 0.52
C THR A 158 -24.45 -10.43 0.75
N VAL A 159 -24.59 -9.66 -0.34
CA VAL A 159 -25.21 -8.33 -0.31
C VAL A 159 -26.30 -8.25 -1.38
N SER A 160 -27.49 -7.78 -1.00
CA SER A 160 -28.61 -7.55 -1.91
C SER A 160 -29.31 -6.26 -1.54
N ASN A 161 -29.44 -5.34 -2.49
CA ASN A 161 -30.04 -4.01 -2.26
C ASN A 161 -29.47 -3.28 -1.03
N GLY A 162 -28.16 -3.42 -0.77
CA GLY A 162 -27.47 -2.82 0.37
C GLY A 162 -27.73 -3.47 1.73
N THR A 163 -28.41 -4.62 1.76
CA THR A 163 -28.55 -5.43 2.95
C THR A 163 -27.55 -6.57 2.91
N PHE A 164 -26.70 -6.67 3.93
CA PHE A 164 -25.78 -7.79 4.10
C PHE A 164 -26.47 -8.95 4.85
N THR A 165 -26.13 -10.19 4.51
CA THR A 165 -26.59 -11.39 5.23
C THR A 165 -25.47 -12.42 5.31
N GLY A 166 -25.52 -13.29 6.34
CA GLY A 166 -24.48 -14.29 6.61
C GLY A 166 -23.49 -13.84 7.69
N ALA A 167 -22.22 -14.20 7.53
CA ALA A 167 -21.14 -13.78 8.42
C ALA A 167 -20.65 -12.37 8.05
N THR A 168 -21.29 -11.35 8.61
CA THR A 168 -21.07 -9.93 8.26
C THR A 168 -20.21 -9.17 9.28
N GLY A 169 -19.89 -9.79 10.41
CA GLY A 169 -19.20 -9.16 11.54
C GLY A 169 -20.12 -8.44 12.52
N SER A 170 -21.44 -8.47 12.32
CA SER A 170 -22.40 -7.88 13.26
C SER A 170 -22.17 -8.37 14.70
N GLY A 171 -22.11 -7.44 15.65
CA GLY A 171 -21.85 -7.73 17.07
C GLY A 171 -20.36 -7.85 17.44
N VAL A 172 -19.44 -7.85 16.48
CA VAL A 172 -17.98 -7.87 16.72
C VAL A 172 -17.40 -6.46 16.59
N ILE A 173 -16.36 -6.16 17.35
CA ILE A 173 -15.57 -4.93 17.20
C ILE A 173 -14.30 -5.24 16.41
N VAL A 174 -14.04 -4.46 15.37
CA VAL A 174 -12.74 -4.42 14.68
C VAL A 174 -11.94 -3.26 15.28
N GLY A 175 -10.85 -3.61 15.96
CA GLY A 175 -9.85 -2.69 16.47
C GLY A 175 -8.76 -2.43 15.45
N VAL A 176 -8.35 -1.18 15.27
CA VAL A 176 -7.23 -0.81 14.40
C VAL A 176 -6.29 0.08 15.18
N PHE A 177 -5.05 -0.37 15.41
CA PHE A 177 -3.96 0.49 15.89
C PHE A 177 -3.06 0.85 14.70
N ASP A 178 -3.10 2.11 14.27
CA ASP A 178 -2.47 2.52 13.01
C ASP A 178 -2.31 4.06 12.94
N THR A 179 -2.30 4.66 11.74
CA THR A 179 -2.12 6.10 11.50
C THR A 179 -3.34 6.97 11.76
N GLY A 180 -4.42 6.36 12.25
CA GLY A 180 -5.72 7.01 12.46
C GLY A 180 -6.78 6.50 11.50
N ILE A 181 -7.87 7.25 11.36
CA ILE A 181 -8.95 6.90 10.45
C ILE A 181 -9.67 8.15 9.91
N ASP A 182 -9.95 8.20 8.61
CA ASP A 182 -10.88 9.19 8.06
C ASP A 182 -12.31 8.84 8.49
N TRP A 183 -12.65 9.26 9.70
CA TRP A 183 -13.96 9.04 10.32
C TRP A 183 -15.12 9.68 9.57
N SER A 184 -14.83 10.59 8.63
CA SER A 184 -15.83 11.25 7.80
C SER A 184 -16.19 10.45 6.54
N HIS A 185 -15.45 9.39 6.23
CA HIS A 185 -15.66 8.57 5.04
C HIS A 185 -17.01 7.83 5.10
N PRO A 186 -17.82 7.82 4.01
CA PRO A 186 -19.13 7.18 4.02
C PRO A 186 -19.12 5.70 4.38
N ASP A 187 -18.06 4.96 4.04
CA ASP A 187 -17.95 3.52 4.36
C ASP A 187 -17.94 3.20 5.88
N PHE A 188 -17.71 4.22 6.72
CA PHE A 188 -17.70 4.11 8.18
C PHE A 188 -18.95 4.74 8.82
N GLN A 189 -19.99 5.00 8.04
CA GLN A 189 -21.26 5.54 8.50
C GLN A 189 -22.37 4.48 8.38
N ASN A 190 -23.35 4.59 9.26
CA ASN A 190 -24.62 3.90 9.16
C ASN A 190 -25.48 4.56 8.08
N PRO A 191 -26.52 3.86 7.57
CA PRO A 191 -27.47 4.43 6.62
C PRO A 191 -28.20 5.69 7.10
N ASP A 192 -28.31 5.90 8.42
CA ASP A 192 -28.92 7.09 9.03
C ASP A 192 -27.96 8.28 9.15
N GLY A 193 -26.70 8.13 8.71
CA GLY A 193 -25.66 9.16 8.74
C GLY A 193 -24.88 9.23 10.06
N THR A 194 -25.20 8.38 11.05
CA THR A 194 -24.37 8.24 12.25
C THR A 194 -23.11 7.42 11.97
N THR A 195 -22.06 7.56 12.77
CA THR A 195 -20.82 6.77 12.61
C THR A 195 -20.97 5.33 13.12
N ARG A 196 -20.24 4.41 12.49
CA ARG A 196 -19.96 3.04 12.98
C ARG A 196 -18.69 2.95 13.84
N ILE A 197 -17.99 4.07 13.99
CA ILE A 197 -16.79 4.17 14.83
C ILE A 197 -17.24 4.51 16.25
N LEU A 198 -17.02 3.58 17.18
CA LEU A 198 -17.42 3.71 18.56
C LEU A 198 -16.51 4.70 19.29
N TYR A 199 -15.21 4.57 19.07
CA TYR A 199 -14.19 5.42 19.65
C TYR A 199 -12.99 5.58 18.71
N ILE A 200 -12.38 6.75 18.77
CA ILE A 200 -11.06 7.05 18.21
C ILE A 200 -10.20 7.55 19.36
N TRP A 201 -9.04 6.97 19.60
CA TRP A 201 -8.07 7.51 20.54
C TRP A 201 -6.80 7.93 19.81
N ASP A 202 -6.52 9.23 19.83
CA ASP A 202 -5.38 9.82 19.16
C ASP A 202 -4.25 10.10 20.16
N LEU A 203 -3.19 9.29 20.12
CA LEU A 203 -2.00 9.43 20.96
C LEU A 203 -1.05 10.53 20.49
N THR A 204 -1.23 11.04 19.26
CA THR A 204 -0.33 12.02 18.64
C THR A 204 -0.65 13.47 19.02
N THR A 205 -1.73 13.67 19.76
CA THR A 205 -2.21 14.99 20.18
C THR A 205 -2.51 15.02 21.68
N THR A 206 -2.78 16.20 22.21
CA THR A 206 -3.24 16.38 23.59
C THR A 206 -4.70 16.79 23.59
N GLY A 207 -5.52 16.15 24.43
CA GLY A 207 -6.91 16.52 24.62
C GLY A 207 -7.55 15.77 25.79
N THR A 208 -8.77 15.29 25.59
CA THR A 208 -9.49 14.54 26.62
C THR A 208 -9.07 13.08 26.54
N ALA A 209 -8.28 12.62 27.50
CA ALA A 209 -7.87 11.21 27.58
C ALA A 209 -9.08 10.28 27.87
N PRO A 210 -8.99 8.99 27.53
CA PRO A 210 -10.06 8.02 27.81
C PRO A 210 -10.38 7.85 29.29
N GLY A 211 -9.38 8.05 30.17
CA GLY A 211 -9.51 7.86 31.61
C GLY A 211 -9.50 6.38 32.02
N THR A 212 -10.15 6.06 33.14
CA THR A 212 -10.17 4.69 33.68
C THR A 212 -11.22 3.83 32.97
N ILE A 213 -10.80 2.76 32.31
CA ILE A 213 -11.67 1.78 31.65
C ILE A 213 -11.28 0.39 32.12
N GLY A 214 -12.24 -0.39 32.62
CA GLY A 214 -11.96 -1.76 33.10
C GLY A 214 -10.97 -1.83 34.27
N GLY A 215 -10.77 -0.73 35.02
CA GLY A 215 -9.78 -0.65 36.10
C GLY A 215 -8.35 -0.32 35.64
N VAL A 216 -8.15 -0.02 34.35
CA VAL A 216 -6.88 0.43 33.78
C VAL A 216 -7.00 1.92 33.42
N ASP A 217 -5.98 2.70 33.77
CA ASP A 217 -5.93 4.13 33.46
C ASP A 217 -5.25 4.38 32.11
N PHE A 218 -6.02 4.91 31.16
CA PHE A 218 -5.51 5.35 29.87
C PHE A 218 -5.35 6.87 29.89
N THR A 219 -4.10 7.31 30.01
CA THR A 219 -3.74 8.72 30.17
C THR A 219 -3.19 9.31 28.88
N GLY A 220 -3.39 10.61 28.69
CA GLY A 220 -2.87 11.33 27.52
C GLY A 220 -3.72 11.10 26.25
N GLY A 221 -3.23 11.64 25.14
CA GLY A 221 -3.96 11.61 23.88
C GLY A 221 -5.25 12.46 23.90
N ASN A 222 -6.07 12.25 22.88
CA ASN A 222 -7.43 12.78 22.78
C ASN A 222 -8.38 11.69 22.27
N GLU A 223 -9.45 11.42 23.01
CA GLU A 223 -10.47 10.47 22.64
C GLU A 223 -11.69 11.17 22.02
N CYS A 224 -12.16 10.65 20.89
CA CYS A 224 -13.45 10.97 20.31
C CYS A 224 -14.38 9.77 20.45
N SER A 225 -15.49 9.92 21.17
CA SER A 225 -16.58 8.94 21.13
C SER A 225 -17.45 9.12 19.87
N ALA A 226 -18.26 8.12 19.55
CA ALA A 226 -19.27 8.21 18.49
C ALA A 226 -20.13 9.49 18.57
N ALA A 227 -20.47 9.96 19.77
CA ALA A 227 -21.23 11.19 19.96
C ALA A 227 -20.45 12.43 19.45
N VAL A 228 -19.16 12.51 19.76
CA VAL A 228 -18.27 13.59 19.31
C VAL A 228 -18.03 13.54 17.80
N ILE A 229 -17.91 12.32 17.25
CA ILE A 229 -17.76 12.10 15.81
C ILE A 229 -19.01 12.56 15.06
N ASN A 230 -20.20 12.19 15.56
CA ASN A 230 -21.49 12.55 14.95
C ASN A 230 -21.75 14.06 14.95
N THR A 231 -21.24 14.80 15.94
CA THR A 231 -21.29 16.27 15.96
C THR A 231 -20.19 16.92 15.13
N ARG A 232 -19.36 16.12 14.42
CA ARG A 232 -18.18 16.55 13.66
C ARG A 232 -17.20 17.37 14.48
N SER A 233 -17.09 17.04 15.77
CA SER A 233 -16.21 17.71 16.72
C SER A 233 -14.94 16.92 16.98
N CYS A 234 -14.80 15.72 16.38
CA CYS A 234 -13.54 14.98 16.45
C CYS A 234 -12.47 15.69 15.62
N THR A 235 -11.30 15.91 16.22
CA THR A 235 -10.18 16.63 15.58
C THR A 235 -9.14 15.69 14.99
N GLU A 236 -9.29 14.38 15.17
CA GLU A 236 -8.37 13.40 14.61
C GLU A 236 -8.43 13.42 13.08
N HIS A 237 -7.27 13.23 12.46
CA HIS A 237 -7.11 13.16 11.02
C HIS A 237 -5.99 12.19 10.64
N ASP A 238 -6.32 11.22 9.79
CA ASP A 238 -5.37 10.28 9.22
C ASP A 238 -4.62 10.91 8.05
N ILE A 239 -3.48 11.54 8.34
CA ILE A 239 -2.67 12.23 7.32
C ILE A 239 -1.90 11.26 6.42
N ALA A 240 -1.62 10.04 6.90
CA ALA A 240 -0.90 9.03 6.14
C ALA A 240 -1.84 8.20 5.25
N GLY A 241 -3.09 8.04 5.67
CA GLY A 241 -4.12 7.27 4.97
C GLY A 241 -4.00 5.75 5.12
N HIS A 242 -2.97 5.26 5.83
CA HIS A 242 -2.71 3.83 5.99
C HIS A 242 -3.79 3.18 6.86
N GLY A 243 -4.08 3.74 8.04
CA GLY A 243 -5.10 3.26 8.95
C GLY A 243 -6.51 3.28 8.36
N SER A 244 -6.87 4.33 7.61
CA SER A 244 -8.14 4.40 6.87
C SER A 244 -8.27 3.27 5.85
N HIS A 245 -7.20 2.99 5.10
CA HIS A 245 -7.19 1.92 4.12
C HIS A 245 -7.30 0.54 4.78
N VAL A 246 -6.58 0.31 5.89
CA VAL A 246 -6.65 -0.90 6.71
C VAL A 246 -8.06 -1.13 7.26
N ALA A 247 -8.66 -0.10 7.88
CA ALA A 247 -10.01 -0.15 8.42
C ALA A 247 -11.06 -0.42 7.32
N GLY A 248 -10.88 0.18 6.13
CA GLY A 248 -11.74 -0.06 4.96
C GLY A 248 -11.73 -1.52 4.52
N ILE A 249 -10.54 -2.14 4.40
CA ILE A 249 -10.40 -3.56 4.06
C ILE A 249 -11.13 -4.44 5.09
N ALA A 250 -10.96 -4.14 6.38
CA ALA A 250 -11.52 -4.96 7.44
C ALA A 250 -13.05 -4.79 7.56
N ALA A 251 -13.55 -3.54 7.60
CA ALA A 251 -14.90 -3.25 8.09
C ALA A 251 -15.69 -2.19 7.29
N GLY A 252 -15.13 -1.60 6.23
CA GLY A 252 -15.87 -0.65 5.39
C GLY A 252 -17.12 -1.28 4.78
N ASP A 253 -18.28 -0.60 4.83
CA ASP A 253 -19.52 -1.19 4.28
C ASP A 253 -19.61 -1.12 2.75
N GLY A 254 -18.75 -0.31 2.12
CA GLY A 254 -18.70 -0.11 0.67
C GLY A 254 -19.81 0.79 0.11
N SER A 255 -20.53 1.52 0.96
CA SER A 255 -21.61 2.45 0.59
C SER A 255 -21.12 3.66 -0.21
N ALA A 256 -19.83 4.03 -0.13
CA ALA A 256 -19.21 5.06 -0.96
C ALA A 256 -19.07 4.64 -2.44
N GLY A 257 -19.10 3.33 -2.71
CA GLY A 257 -18.88 2.74 -4.03
C GLY A 257 -20.17 2.46 -4.82
N SER A 258 -20.01 2.09 -6.10
CA SER A 258 -21.14 1.57 -6.88
C SER A 258 -21.50 0.16 -6.40
N ALA A 259 -22.70 -0.01 -5.84
CA ALA A 259 -23.27 -1.30 -5.49
C ALA A 259 -22.41 -2.15 -4.53
N PHE A 260 -21.82 -1.53 -3.51
CA PHE A 260 -21.07 -2.22 -2.44
C PHE A 260 -19.86 -3.03 -2.96
N GLN A 261 -19.33 -2.66 -4.14
CA GLN A 261 -18.23 -3.36 -4.81
C GLN A 261 -16.96 -3.44 -3.95
N TYR A 262 -16.70 -2.42 -3.13
CA TYR A 262 -15.48 -2.30 -2.32
C TYR A 262 -15.75 -2.52 -0.82
N ALA A 263 -16.83 -3.22 -0.47
CA ALA A 263 -17.12 -3.56 0.92
C ALA A 263 -16.00 -4.44 1.50
N GLY A 264 -15.56 -4.09 2.71
CA GLY A 264 -14.59 -4.83 3.52
C GLY A 264 -15.10 -6.22 3.92
N VAL A 265 -14.27 -6.98 4.64
CA VAL A 265 -14.59 -8.36 5.00
C VAL A 265 -15.80 -8.44 5.93
N ALA A 266 -15.85 -7.57 6.95
CA ALA A 266 -16.85 -7.50 8.01
C ALA A 266 -17.64 -6.18 7.96
N PRO A 267 -18.50 -5.98 6.94
CA PRO A 267 -19.16 -4.69 6.67
C PRO A 267 -20.21 -4.28 7.71
N GLU A 268 -20.52 -5.12 8.71
CA GLU A 268 -21.43 -4.79 9.82
C GLU A 268 -20.73 -4.82 11.20
N ALA A 269 -19.39 -4.93 11.25
CA ALA A 269 -18.64 -4.82 12.51
C ALA A 269 -18.55 -3.35 12.97
N ASP A 270 -18.51 -3.09 14.27
CA ASP A 270 -18.22 -1.73 14.75
C ASP A 270 -16.72 -1.52 14.87
N ILE A 271 -16.29 -0.25 14.82
CA ILE A 271 -14.86 0.08 14.73
C ILE A 271 -14.39 0.79 16.00
N ILE A 272 -13.22 0.41 16.51
CA ILE A 272 -12.44 1.24 17.42
C ILE A 272 -11.09 1.51 16.77
N SER A 273 -10.72 2.78 16.64
CA SER A 273 -9.44 3.19 16.06
C SER A 273 -8.53 3.79 17.13
N VAL A 274 -7.25 3.44 17.09
CA VAL A 274 -6.20 4.07 17.89
C VAL A 274 -5.14 4.58 16.94
N LYS A 275 -4.94 5.90 16.94
CA LYS A 275 -3.88 6.54 16.18
C LYS A 275 -2.61 6.54 17.03
N GLY A 276 -1.67 5.65 16.69
CA GLY A 276 -0.40 5.47 17.39
C GLY A 276 0.73 6.37 16.90
N GLY A 277 0.58 6.96 15.72
CA GLY A 277 1.62 7.77 15.07
C GLY A 277 1.32 7.97 13.59
N ASP A 278 1.93 8.96 12.94
CA ASP A 278 1.69 9.22 11.52
C ASP A 278 2.58 8.39 10.59
N PHE A 279 3.85 8.19 10.98
CA PHE A 279 4.85 7.49 10.17
C PHE A 279 5.85 6.67 11.01
N GLY A 280 5.59 6.56 12.31
CA GLY A 280 6.44 5.85 13.26
C GLY A 280 5.63 5.52 14.51
N PHE A 281 5.95 4.41 15.15
CA PHE A 281 5.13 3.84 16.21
C PHE A 281 6.00 3.32 17.36
N SER A 282 5.49 3.46 18.57
CA SER A 282 6.07 2.88 19.78
C SER A 282 5.46 1.51 20.03
N THR A 283 6.29 0.50 20.32
CA THR A 283 5.79 -0.85 20.63
C THR A 283 5.06 -0.88 21.97
N LEU A 284 5.41 0.01 22.91
CA LEU A 284 4.65 0.20 24.15
C LEU A 284 3.26 0.80 23.89
N ASP A 285 3.15 1.74 22.94
CA ASP A 285 1.86 2.32 22.56
C ASP A 285 0.98 1.30 21.86
N ILE A 286 1.57 0.37 21.09
CA ILE A 286 0.85 -0.79 20.52
C ILE A 286 0.19 -1.60 21.63
N ILE A 287 0.93 -2.01 22.66
CA ILE A 287 0.37 -2.77 23.79
C ILE A 287 -0.75 -1.99 24.49
N THR A 288 -0.50 -0.69 24.73
CA THR A 288 -1.47 0.20 25.37
C THR A 288 -2.75 0.34 24.52
N GLY A 289 -2.62 0.45 23.21
CA GLY A 289 -3.72 0.54 22.27
C GLY A 289 -4.55 -0.74 22.19
N ILE A 290 -3.90 -1.91 22.18
CA ILE A 290 -4.60 -3.21 22.23
C ILE A 290 -5.42 -3.32 23.52
N GLN A 291 -4.81 -3.02 24.67
CA GLN A 291 -5.49 -3.04 25.97
C GLN A 291 -6.68 -2.07 26.01
N TYR A 292 -6.52 -0.86 25.47
CA TYR A 292 -7.61 0.11 25.36
C TYR A 292 -8.79 -0.42 24.54
N ILE A 293 -8.51 -1.00 23.36
CA ILE A 293 -9.55 -1.56 22.49
C ILE A 293 -10.30 -2.69 23.21
N PHE A 294 -9.58 -3.62 23.83
CA PHE A 294 -10.18 -4.74 24.56
C PHE A 294 -10.96 -4.26 25.80
N ALA A 295 -10.44 -3.30 26.57
CA ALA A 295 -11.15 -2.73 27.71
C ALA A 295 -12.48 -2.05 27.29
N ARG A 296 -12.48 -1.32 26.16
CA ARG A 296 -13.71 -0.76 25.57
C ARG A 296 -14.66 -1.86 25.09
N ALA A 297 -14.14 -2.91 24.46
CA ALA A 297 -14.93 -4.04 24.00
C ALA A 297 -15.62 -4.77 25.16
N ASP A 298 -14.91 -5.01 26.25
CA ASP A 298 -15.43 -5.59 27.49
C ASP A 298 -16.50 -4.71 28.15
N GLN A 299 -16.27 -3.39 28.22
CA GLN A 299 -17.26 -2.44 28.71
C GLN A 299 -18.57 -2.51 27.89
N LEU A 300 -18.45 -2.73 26.59
CA LEU A 300 -19.56 -2.88 25.65
C LEU A 300 -20.10 -4.32 25.59
N ARG A 301 -19.46 -5.27 26.30
CA ARG A 301 -19.77 -6.71 26.32
C ARG A 301 -19.76 -7.36 24.93
N ARG A 302 -18.71 -7.08 24.15
CA ARG A 302 -18.56 -7.57 22.78
C ARG A 302 -17.17 -8.15 22.56
N PRO A 303 -17.05 -9.19 21.71
CA PRO A 303 -15.74 -9.65 21.27
C PRO A 303 -15.07 -8.61 20.36
N ALA A 304 -13.74 -8.59 20.40
CA ALA A 304 -12.92 -7.72 19.57
C ALA A 304 -11.79 -8.47 18.86
N VAL A 305 -11.50 -8.02 17.64
CA VAL A 305 -10.32 -8.42 16.87
C VAL A 305 -9.51 -7.17 16.57
N VAL A 306 -8.27 -7.11 17.05
CA VAL A 306 -7.35 -5.99 16.81
C VAL A 306 -6.42 -6.35 15.65
N ASN A 307 -6.35 -5.48 14.65
CA ASN A 307 -5.40 -5.59 13.56
C ASN A 307 -4.19 -4.68 13.80
N LEU A 308 -2.99 -5.25 13.63
CA LEU A 308 -1.71 -4.55 13.63
C LEU A 308 -1.07 -4.72 12.24
N SER A 309 -1.23 -3.73 11.37
CA SER A 309 -0.56 -3.70 10.05
C SER A 309 0.81 -3.04 10.13
N LEU A 310 1.56 -3.40 11.17
CA LEU A 310 2.84 -2.82 11.57
C LEU A 310 3.81 -3.95 11.91
N GLY A 311 5.11 -3.65 11.87
CA GLY A 311 6.15 -4.61 12.23
C GLY A 311 7.53 -3.96 12.35
N THR A 312 8.49 -4.74 12.86
CA THR A 312 9.88 -4.32 13.04
C THR A 312 10.82 -5.49 12.73
N LEU A 313 12.08 -5.18 12.41
CA LEU A 313 13.15 -6.17 12.24
C LEU A 313 13.86 -6.49 13.57
N PHE A 314 13.60 -5.71 14.62
CA PHE A 314 14.22 -5.89 15.92
C PHE A 314 13.67 -7.11 16.64
N GLY A 315 14.53 -7.74 17.45
CA GLY A 315 14.21 -8.91 18.24
C GLY A 315 14.69 -10.24 17.64
N PRO A 316 14.54 -11.34 18.40
CA PRO A 316 14.87 -12.71 18.03
C PRO A 316 13.84 -13.37 17.11
N HIS A 317 12.61 -12.82 17.03
CA HIS A 317 11.50 -13.39 16.28
C HIS A 317 11.12 -14.80 16.73
N ASP A 318 11.23 -15.07 18.04
CA ASP A 318 10.98 -16.38 18.65
C ASP A 318 9.94 -16.34 19.78
N GLY A 319 9.26 -15.21 19.98
CA GLY A 319 8.25 -15.02 21.02
C GLY A 319 8.81 -14.64 22.39
N THR A 320 10.12 -14.43 22.52
CA THR A 320 10.74 -14.10 23.81
C THR A 320 10.83 -12.60 24.10
N GLU A 321 10.56 -11.71 23.14
CA GLU A 321 10.55 -10.27 23.42
C GLU A 321 9.38 -9.87 24.30
N SER A 322 9.58 -8.78 25.04
CA SER A 322 8.58 -8.30 26.00
C SER A 322 7.26 -7.92 25.32
N GLU A 323 7.32 -7.38 24.11
CA GLU A 323 6.13 -7.05 23.31
C GLU A 323 5.40 -8.29 22.79
N GLU A 324 6.13 -9.33 22.36
CA GLU A 324 5.57 -10.60 21.93
C GLU A 324 4.84 -11.28 23.09
N GLN A 325 5.51 -11.40 24.25
CA GLN A 325 4.92 -11.96 25.47
C GLN A 325 3.70 -11.15 25.96
N ALA A 326 3.75 -9.83 25.84
CA ALA A 326 2.62 -8.97 26.20
C ALA A 326 1.40 -9.24 25.30
N ILE A 327 1.59 -9.31 23.98
CA ILE A 327 0.52 -9.62 23.02
C ILE A 327 -0.06 -11.02 23.29
N ASP A 328 0.79 -12.02 23.52
CA ASP A 328 0.37 -13.38 23.86
C ASP A 328 -0.47 -13.41 25.14
N SER A 329 -0.12 -12.60 26.14
CA SER A 329 -0.83 -12.56 27.42
C SER A 329 -2.21 -11.89 27.35
N ILE A 330 -2.40 -10.95 26.42
CA ILE A 330 -3.66 -10.18 26.28
C ILE A 330 -4.59 -10.77 25.22
N SER A 331 -4.09 -11.63 24.32
CA SER A 331 -4.92 -12.34 23.35
C SER A 331 -5.51 -13.62 23.94
N GLY A 332 -6.77 -13.90 23.64
CA GLY A 332 -7.49 -15.05 24.16
C GLY A 332 -8.94 -15.10 23.70
N PRO A 333 -9.79 -15.94 24.32
CA PRO A 333 -11.21 -16.04 23.97
C PRO A 333 -11.90 -14.67 24.00
N GLY A 334 -12.49 -14.27 22.86
CA GLY A 334 -13.15 -12.97 22.70
C GLY A 334 -12.23 -11.79 22.36
N HIS A 335 -10.91 -11.97 22.44
CA HIS A 335 -9.88 -10.94 22.25
C HIS A 335 -8.75 -11.45 21.34
N ILE A 336 -8.86 -11.22 20.04
CA ILE A 336 -7.89 -11.74 19.08
C ILE A 336 -7.02 -10.61 18.54
N VAL A 337 -5.70 -10.82 18.47
CA VAL A 337 -4.78 -9.92 17.77
C VAL A 337 -4.34 -10.57 16.46
N VAL A 338 -4.39 -9.81 15.37
CA VAL A 338 -3.95 -10.22 14.02
C VAL A 338 -2.86 -9.27 13.56
N ILE A 339 -1.72 -9.81 13.16
CA ILE A 339 -0.51 -9.04 12.88
C ILE A 339 -0.05 -9.33 11.45
N ALA A 340 0.37 -8.28 10.72
CA ALA A 340 0.98 -8.44 9.41
C ALA A 340 2.37 -9.10 9.51
N ALA A 341 2.74 -9.91 8.52
CA ALA A 341 4.04 -10.59 8.50
C ALA A 341 5.25 -9.67 8.22
N GLY A 342 5.01 -8.40 7.89
CA GLY A 342 6.04 -7.46 7.45
C GLY A 342 6.33 -7.53 5.95
N ASN A 343 7.05 -6.52 5.45
CA ASN A 343 7.35 -6.33 4.03
C ASN A 343 8.85 -6.47 3.72
N ASP A 344 9.65 -7.00 4.65
CA ASP A 344 11.11 -7.10 4.56
C ASP A 344 11.62 -8.38 3.88
N GLY A 345 10.72 -9.12 3.24
CA GLY A 345 11.10 -10.20 2.32
C GLY A 345 11.83 -9.66 1.10
N SER A 346 12.80 -10.41 0.56
CA SER A 346 13.51 -9.99 -0.65
C SER A 346 12.55 -9.82 -1.81
N ASN A 347 12.49 -8.61 -2.36
CA ASN A 347 11.76 -8.34 -3.59
C ASN A 347 12.72 -7.73 -4.63
N PRO A 348 13.29 -8.55 -5.52
CA PRO A 348 14.24 -8.08 -6.53
C PRO A 348 13.62 -7.15 -7.59
N THR A 349 12.29 -6.98 -7.56
CA THR A 349 11.55 -6.05 -8.43
C THR A 349 11.02 -4.83 -7.70
N ALA A 350 11.34 -4.66 -6.41
CA ALA A 350 10.94 -3.49 -5.64
C ALA A 350 11.51 -2.21 -6.29
N THR A 351 10.63 -1.28 -6.59
CA THR A 351 10.95 0.05 -7.11
C THR A 351 10.69 1.15 -6.09
N THR A 352 10.19 0.79 -4.91
CA THR A 352 9.84 1.67 -3.79
C THR A 352 10.71 1.34 -2.57
N GLY A 353 10.97 2.34 -1.72
CA GLY A 353 11.87 2.22 -0.57
C GLY A 353 11.37 1.34 0.59
N ASN A 354 10.14 0.81 0.50
CA ASN A 354 9.50 0.06 1.60
C ASN A 354 9.69 -1.46 1.50
N THR A 355 10.51 -1.92 0.56
CA THR A 355 10.89 -3.34 0.45
C THR A 355 12.35 -3.42 0.03
N PRO A 356 13.21 -4.12 0.78
CA PRO A 356 14.61 -4.23 0.42
C PRO A 356 14.75 -5.05 -0.87
N THR A 357 15.59 -4.55 -1.79
CA THR A 357 15.94 -5.28 -3.03
C THR A 357 16.85 -6.48 -2.77
N PHE A 358 17.34 -6.62 -1.54
CA PHE A 358 18.22 -7.68 -1.06
C PHE A 358 17.65 -8.32 0.21
N LEU A 359 18.11 -9.53 0.55
CA LEU A 359 17.77 -10.18 1.82
C LEU A 359 18.40 -9.40 2.98
N VAL A 360 17.58 -8.95 3.93
CA VAL A 360 18.04 -8.29 5.17
C VAL A 360 18.28 -9.28 6.32
N HIS A 361 17.93 -10.55 6.12
CA HIS A 361 18.19 -11.64 7.06
C HIS A 361 19.24 -12.61 6.50
N ALA A 362 20.09 -13.13 7.39
CA ALA A 362 21.03 -14.19 7.08
C ALA A 362 21.06 -15.22 8.21
N THR A 363 21.23 -16.50 7.87
CA THR A 363 21.40 -17.58 8.84
C THR A 363 22.59 -18.46 8.46
N ARG A 364 23.27 -19.00 9.48
CA ARG A 364 24.39 -19.94 9.34
C ARG A 364 24.31 -20.98 10.45
N THR A 365 24.65 -22.22 10.11
CA THR A 365 24.77 -23.32 11.07
C THR A 365 26.26 -23.58 11.31
N LEU A 366 26.66 -23.57 12.58
CA LEU A 366 27.98 -24.03 13.04
C LEU A 366 27.74 -25.41 13.68
N ALA A 367 28.34 -26.46 13.13
CA ALA A 367 28.02 -27.85 13.49
C ALA A 367 28.95 -28.41 14.58
N ALA A 368 30.16 -27.87 14.71
CA ALA A 368 31.15 -28.29 15.68
C ALA A 368 31.92 -27.12 16.29
N VAL A 369 32.50 -27.36 17.46
CA VAL A 369 33.41 -26.39 18.11
C VAL A 369 34.60 -26.13 17.18
N GLY A 370 34.84 -24.84 16.91
CA GLY A 370 35.89 -24.40 15.99
C GLY A 370 35.42 -24.13 14.57
N ASP A 371 34.15 -24.45 14.23
CA ASP A 371 33.57 -24.04 12.97
C ASP A 371 33.51 -22.52 12.85
N THR A 372 33.67 -22.04 11.62
CA THR A 372 33.57 -20.61 11.30
C THR A 372 32.64 -20.41 10.12
N ALA A 373 31.87 -19.32 10.16
CA ALA A 373 31.05 -18.89 9.04
C ALA A 373 31.26 -17.41 8.78
N GLN A 374 31.16 -17.01 7.53
CA GLN A 374 31.23 -15.62 7.11
C GLN A 374 29.89 -15.20 6.51
N ILE A 375 29.46 -13.99 6.89
CA ILE A 375 28.31 -13.31 6.34
C ILE A 375 28.82 -11.99 5.79
N ALA A 376 28.75 -11.83 4.47
CA ALA A 376 29.11 -10.59 3.82
C ALA A 376 27.92 -9.63 3.87
N VAL A 377 28.17 -8.40 4.31
CA VAL A 377 27.20 -7.31 4.28
C VAL A 377 27.67 -6.29 3.26
N SER A 378 26.81 -5.96 2.30
CA SER A 378 27.06 -4.90 1.33
C SER A 378 26.37 -3.63 1.80
N VAL A 379 27.16 -2.59 2.09
CA VAL A 379 26.64 -1.26 2.40
C VAL A 379 26.62 -0.45 1.10
N PRO A 380 25.44 -0.02 0.61
CA PRO A 380 25.37 0.87 -0.55
C PRO A 380 26.13 2.17 -0.31
N ALA A 381 26.62 2.81 -1.39
CA ALA A 381 27.19 4.13 -1.27
C ALA A 381 26.13 5.11 -0.73
N TYR A 382 26.49 5.88 0.30
CA TYR A 382 25.65 6.89 0.92
C TYR A 382 26.47 8.17 1.17
N THR A 383 25.78 9.28 1.40
CA THR A 383 26.40 10.53 1.84
C THR A 383 26.25 10.59 3.36
N PRO A 384 27.36 10.56 4.13
CA PRO A 384 27.28 10.67 5.59
C PRO A 384 26.74 12.03 6.03
N ASP A 385 25.94 12.02 7.10
CA ASP A 385 25.49 13.22 7.76
C ASP A 385 26.60 13.80 8.65
N ALA A 386 26.62 15.12 8.80
CA ALA A 386 27.66 15.79 9.57
C ALA A 386 27.45 15.60 11.08
N GLY A 387 28.44 15.04 11.78
CA GLY A 387 28.45 14.84 13.24
C GLY A 387 28.76 13.39 13.63
N ASP A 388 28.99 13.14 14.91
CA ASP A 388 29.26 11.79 15.43
C ASP A 388 27.94 11.01 15.59
N LEU A 389 27.97 9.69 15.34
CA LEU A 389 26.86 8.75 15.52
C LEU A 389 25.59 9.02 14.68
N ASN A 390 25.67 9.88 13.65
CA ASN A 390 24.55 10.13 12.75
C ASN A 390 24.35 9.03 11.70
N ASP A 391 25.41 8.28 11.38
CA ASP A 391 25.38 7.17 10.45
C ASP A 391 25.82 5.87 11.13
N ALA A 392 24.85 5.01 11.47
CA ALA A 392 25.11 3.72 12.09
C ALA A 392 24.37 2.59 11.38
N MET A 393 25.00 1.42 11.33
CA MET A 393 24.34 0.16 11.02
C MET A 393 24.27 -0.68 12.27
N LEU A 394 23.06 -1.12 12.60
CA LEU A 394 22.82 -2.02 13.71
C LEU A 394 22.57 -3.43 13.18
N PHE A 395 23.28 -4.39 13.74
CA PHE A 395 23.11 -5.81 13.45
C PHE A 395 22.72 -6.51 14.74
N SER A 396 21.61 -7.24 14.70
CA SER A 396 21.21 -8.15 15.77
C SER A 396 21.48 -9.58 15.33
N MET A 397 22.09 -10.37 16.20
CA MET A 397 22.41 -11.76 15.95
C MET A 397 21.98 -12.61 17.15
N TRP A 398 21.38 -13.75 16.86
CA TRP A 398 20.84 -14.67 17.85
C TRP A 398 21.49 -16.04 17.70
N TYR A 399 21.83 -16.67 18.82
CA TYR A 399 22.45 -17.99 18.90
C TYR A 399 22.00 -18.70 20.18
N ASP A 400 22.18 -20.02 20.26
CA ASP A 400 21.80 -20.80 21.44
C ASP A 400 22.63 -20.36 22.67
N GLY A 401 21.97 -19.99 23.75
CA GLY A 401 22.65 -19.50 24.96
C GLY A 401 23.53 -20.53 25.68
N ARG A 402 23.51 -21.80 25.26
CA ARG A 402 24.42 -22.85 25.74
C ARG A 402 25.76 -22.85 25.00
N ASP A 403 25.84 -22.16 23.88
CA ASP A 403 27.05 -22.08 23.07
C ASP A 403 27.92 -20.88 23.48
N SER A 404 29.14 -20.86 22.97
CA SER A 404 30.04 -19.70 23.07
C SER A 404 30.61 -19.42 21.70
N ILE A 405 30.54 -18.16 21.28
CA ILE A 405 30.96 -17.75 19.94
C ILE A 405 31.98 -16.61 20.02
N THR A 406 32.77 -16.47 18.96
CA THR A 406 33.57 -15.28 18.70
C THR A 406 33.00 -14.59 17.47
N VAL A 407 32.63 -13.32 17.61
CA VAL A 407 32.17 -12.49 16.50
C VAL A 407 33.30 -11.59 16.08
N THR A 408 33.67 -11.65 14.81
CA THR A 408 34.68 -10.78 14.21
C THR A 408 34.03 -9.96 13.10
N VAL A 409 34.18 -8.64 13.18
CA VAL A 409 33.77 -7.71 12.11
C VAL A 409 35.01 -7.32 11.33
N GLN A 410 34.95 -7.46 10.01
CA GLN A 410 35.96 -6.95 9.09
C GLN A 410 35.40 -5.73 8.35
N ARG A 411 36.08 -4.59 8.47
CA ARG A 411 35.69 -3.35 7.81
C ARG A 411 36.18 -3.32 6.34
N PRO A 412 35.60 -2.45 5.48
CA PRO A 412 36.03 -2.32 4.08
C PRO A 412 37.51 -1.94 3.90
N ASP A 413 38.13 -1.31 4.89
CA ASP A 413 39.57 -0.98 4.90
C ASP A 413 40.47 -2.18 5.27
N GLY A 414 39.89 -3.35 5.52
CA GLY A 414 40.57 -4.60 5.89
C GLY A 414 40.86 -4.76 7.37
N SER A 415 40.64 -3.73 8.19
CA SER A 415 40.82 -3.82 9.65
C SER A 415 39.73 -4.66 10.30
N THR A 416 40.05 -5.28 11.45
CA THR A 416 39.14 -6.17 12.17
C THR A 416 39.05 -5.82 13.64
N PHE A 417 37.90 -6.13 14.24
CA PHE A 417 37.71 -6.14 15.68
C PHE A 417 36.78 -7.30 16.05
N PHE A 418 36.91 -7.83 17.26
CA PHE A 418 36.14 -9.01 17.69
C PHE A 418 35.73 -8.94 19.16
N ARG A 419 34.77 -9.79 19.51
CA ARG A 419 34.33 -10.10 20.88
C ARG A 419 33.99 -11.57 21.03
N ARG A 420 34.13 -12.08 22.25
CA ARG A 420 33.78 -13.45 22.64
C ARG A 420 32.70 -13.43 23.70
N THR A 421 31.87 -14.47 23.72
CA THR A 421 30.94 -14.71 24.83
C THR A 421 31.69 -14.66 26.16
N GLY A 422 31.24 -13.80 27.09
CA GLY A 422 31.84 -13.62 28.42
C GLY A 422 32.94 -12.54 28.52
N ASP A 423 33.31 -11.89 27.41
CA ASP A 423 34.17 -10.70 27.49
C ASP A 423 33.46 -9.58 28.29
N PRO A 424 34.19 -8.74 29.07
CA PRO A 424 33.59 -7.61 29.76
C PRO A 424 32.91 -6.64 28.78
N ILE A 425 31.73 -6.13 29.17
CA ILE A 425 31.01 -5.12 28.39
C ILE A 425 31.77 -3.80 28.48
N ASP A 426 32.18 -3.28 27.31
CA ASP A 426 32.80 -1.97 27.16
C ASP A 426 31.78 -0.98 26.57
N SER A 427 31.34 -0.03 27.39
CA SER A 427 30.38 0.98 27.02
C SER A 427 31.00 2.25 26.42
N SER A 428 32.30 2.28 26.07
CA SER A 428 32.99 3.46 25.49
C SER A 428 32.76 3.64 23.99
N ASP A 429 32.37 4.83 23.52
CA ASP A 429 32.21 5.07 22.08
C ASP A 429 33.51 4.93 21.29
N ALA A 430 33.46 4.11 20.22
CA ALA A 430 34.62 3.72 19.44
C ALA A 430 34.36 3.93 17.93
N PRO A 431 35.25 4.64 17.19
CA PRO A 431 35.06 4.94 15.77
C PRO A 431 34.93 3.71 14.85
N GLN A 432 35.44 2.55 15.28
CA GLN A 432 35.34 1.30 14.55
C GLN A 432 33.98 0.58 14.70
N GLY A 433 33.10 1.05 15.58
CA GLY A 433 31.89 0.35 15.98
C GLY A 433 32.10 -0.56 17.20
N ARG A 434 31.05 -1.30 17.58
CA ARG A 434 31.04 -2.19 18.76
C ARG A 434 30.31 -3.50 18.48
N ILE A 435 30.66 -4.54 19.25
CA ILE A 435 29.93 -5.80 19.35
C ILE A 435 29.52 -5.96 20.81
N PHE A 436 28.25 -6.27 21.04
CA PHE A 436 27.71 -6.69 22.34
C PHE A 436 27.33 -8.17 22.21
N ILE A 437 27.78 -9.01 23.14
CA ILE A 437 27.53 -10.45 23.14
C ILE A 437 27.33 -11.00 24.55
#